data_AF-A0A7R9MG97-F1
#
_entry.id   AF-A0A7R9MG97-F1
#
_cell.length_a   1.000
_cell.length_b   1.000
_cell.length_c   1.000
_cell.angle_alpha   90.00
_cell.angle_beta   90.00
_cell.angle_gamma   90.00
#
_symmetry.space_group_name_H-M   'P 1'
#
loop_
_entity.id
_entity.type
_entity.pdbx_description
1 polymer ?
#
loop_
_entity_poly.entity_id
_entity_poly.type
_entity_poly.pdbx_seq_one_letter_code
_entity_poly.pdbx_strand_id
1 'polypeptide(L)'
;MGFEMTRFELLMEPKEYYRNGDRVNCMLIIELVGLLKCKHIFITAIGEVIALFPEQARDLGTTRFMSIPLNLRDLVRNDVLKTGLYRIPFDFYLQNAYLPTFKVRNGSISYYVETIVDDQLFYEINYTTRQEFNVKTHSNRPVASVREKLIRFFGIKIGAVRLSAHMDRNRYFCGEIININFHMNNRSSKTIRFLPQMVRRTAFKKKYIYLESQELIASNYADPCLENSSQSDIVFIPI
;
A
#
# COMPACT_ATOMS: atom_id res chain seq x y z
N MET A 1 -11.71 -21.92 39.50
CA MET A 1 -10.26 -21.68 39.33
C MET A 1 -10.12 -20.72 38.17
N GLY A 2 -9.70 -19.49 38.45
CA GLY A 2 -9.60 -18.43 37.45
C GLY A 2 -8.53 -18.75 36.41
N PHE A 3 -8.87 -18.54 35.15
CA PHE A 3 -7.92 -18.53 34.05
C PHE A 3 -7.25 -17.16 34.06
N GLU A 4 -5.93 -17.11 34.27
CA GLU A 4 -5.21 -15.84 34.25
C GLU A 4 -4.00 -15.99 33.31
N MET A 5 -4.12 -15.33 32.15
CA MET A 5 -3.00 -15.07 31.27
C MET A 5 -2.25 -13.88 31.85
N THR A 6 -1.09 -14.14 32.44
CA THR A 6 -0.29 -13.11 33.11
C THR A 6 0.56 -12.31 32.15
N ARG A 7 0.83 -12.85 30.96
CA ARG A 7 1.60 -12.14 29.92
C ARG A 7 1.10 -12.50 28.53
N PHE A 8 0.87 -11.47 27.72
CA PHE A 8 0.52 -11.60 26.31
C PHE A 8 1.14 -10.47 25.50
N GLU A 9 2.32 -10.73 24.94
CA GLU A 9 3.15 -9.69 24.35
C GLU A 9 3.64 -10.09 22.98
N LEU A 10 3.60 -9.13 22.07
CA LEU A 10 4.22 -9.24 20.77
C LEU A 10 5.52 -8.45 20.78
N LEU A 11 6.63 -9.13 20.49
CA LEU A 11 7.93 -8.51 20.35
C LEU A 11 8.36 -8.53 18.89
N MET A 12 9.00 -7.46 18.46
CA MET A 12 9.60 -7.32 17.14
C MET A 12 11.07 -6.95 17.28
N GLU A 13 11.87 -7.30 16.28
CA GLU A 13 13.26 -6.81 16.20
C GLU A 13 13.27 -5.27 16.24
N PRO A 14 14.06 -4.65 17.13
CA PRO A 14 14.09 -3.20 17.28
C PRO A 14 14.77 -2.57 16.06
N LYS A 15 13.94 -2.14 15.11
CA LYS A 15 14.35 -1.38 13.92
C LYS A 15 13.53 -0.11 13.84
N GLU A 16 14.22 1.00 13.56
CA GLU A 16 13.57 2.29 13.36
C GLU A 16 12.65 2.26 12.14
N TYR A 17 13.11 1.62 11.06
CA TYR A 17 12.37 1.42 9.81
C TYR A 17 12.72 0.08 9.15
N TYR A 18 11.72 -0.54 8.53
CA TYR A 18 11.86 -1.65 7.60
C TYR A 18 11.73 -1.16 6.16
N ARG A 19 12.37 -1.83 5.20
CA ARG A 19 12.29 -1.55 3.77
C ARG A 19 11.51 -2.63 3.04
N ASN A 20 11.04 -2.29 1.86
CA ASN A 20 10.46 -3.27 0.94
C ASN A 20 11.49 -4.38 0.65
N GLY A 21 11.09 -5.64 0.83
CA GLY A 21 11.95 -6.82 0.75
C GLY A 21 12.55 -7.26 2.09
N ASP A 22 12.50 -6.44 3.13
CA ASP A 22 13.06 -6.81 4.44
C ASP A 22 12.25 -7.94 5.09
N ARG A 23 12.98 -8.80 5.81
CA ARG A 23 12.40 -9.78 6.72
C ARG A 23 12.11 -9.11 8.07
N VAL A 24 10.89 -9.24 8.54
CA VAL A 24 10.42 -8.80 9.85
C VAL A 24 10.39 -10.01 10.78
N ASN A 25 11.25 -10.01 11.80
CA ASN A 25 11.33 -11.08 12.78
C ASN A 25 10.55 -10.70 14.04
N CYS A 26 9.71 -11.62 14.51
CA CYS A 26 8.82 -11.39 15.64
C CYS A 26 8.81 -12.57 16.61
N MET A 27 8.34 -12.32 17.83
CA MET A 27 8.12 -13.32 18.86
C MET A 27 6.84 -13.03 19.61
N LEU A 28 5.93 -14.00 19.66
CA LEU A 28 4.77 -13.95 20.54
C LEU A 28 5.14 -14.63 21.88
N ILE A 29 4.93 -13.92 22.98
CA ILE A 29 5.11 -14.40 24.34
C ILE A 29 3.75 -14.59 24.99
N ILE A 30 3.49 -15.80 25.47
CA ILE A 30 2.29 -16.15 26.23
C ILE A 30 2.72 -16.78 27.55
N GLU A 31 2.30 -16.20 28.66
CA GLU A 31 2.48 -16.77 29.98
C GLU A 31 1.13 -17.05 30.61
N LEU A 32 0.94 -18.31 31.01
CA LEU A 32 -0.31 -18.81 31.58
C LEU A 32 -0.06 -19.38 32.96
N VAL A 33 -0.92 -18.99 33.91
CA VAL A 33 -0.96 -19.59 35.26
C VAL A 33 -1.99 -20.74 35.31
N GLY A 34 -2.89 -20.82 34.33
CA GLY A 34 -3.91 -21.87 34.18
C GLY A 34 -4.02 -22.44 32.76
N LEU A 35 -4.98 -23.35 32.55
CA LEU A 35 -5.26 -23.93 31.24
C LEU A 35 -6.01 -22.93 30.36
N LEU A 36 -5.57 -22.64 29.15
CA LEU A 36 -6.34 -21.81 28.22
C LEU A 36 -6.99 -22.70 27.16
N LYS A 37 -8.32 -22.72 27.08
CA LYS A 37 -9.01 -23.35 25.95
C LYS A 37 -9.02 -22.37 24.79
N CYS A 38 -8.31 -22.69 23.72
CA CYS A 38 -8.26 -21.85 22.54
C CYS A 38 -8.16 -22.73 21.30
N LYS A 39 -8.94 -22.40 20.27
CA LYS A 39 -8.91 -23.15 19.00
C LYS A 39 -7.82 -22.64 18.08
N HIS A 40 -7.68 -21.31 18.05
CA HIS A 40 -6.81 -20.62 17.13
C HIS A 40 -6.20 -19.39 17.80
N ILE A 41 -4.93 -19.15 17.48
CA ILE A 41 -4.27 -17.87 17.70
C ILE A 41 -3.97 -17.31 16.32
N PHE A 42 -4.56 -16.16 16.01
CA PHE A 42 -4.39 -15.51 14.72
C PHE A 42 -3.31 -14.44 14.83
N ILE A 43 -2.31 -14.49 13.96
CA ILE A 43 -1.35 -13.41 13.79
C ILE A 43 -1.58 -12.79 12.41
N THR A 44 -1.84 -11.48 12.39
CA THR A 44 -2.07 -10.76 11.15
C THR A 44 -1.17 -9.54 11.11
N ALA A 45 -0.42 -9.39 10.01
CA ALA A 45 0.28 -8.15 9.71
C ALA A 45 -0.58 -7.31 8.76
N ILE A 46 -0.86 -6.09 9.21
CA ILE A 46 -1.80 -5.18 8.56
C ILE A 46 -1.03 -3.92 8.20
N GLY A 47 -1.36 -3.34 7.04
CA GLY A 47 -1.14 -1.92 6.87
C GLY A 47 -2.42 -1.24 6.43
N GLU A 48 -2.60 -0.06 6.99
CA GLU A 48 -3.84 0.68 7.02
C GLU A 48 -3.60 2.05 6.39
N VAL A 49 -4.50 2.46 5.50
CA VAL A 49 -4.43 3.75 4.81
C VAL A 49 -5.69 4.53 5.11
N ILE A 50 -5.53 5.59 5.90
CA ILE A 50 -6.60 6.52 6.24
C ILE A 50 -6.37 7.82 5.47
N ALA A 51 -7.39 8.32 4.77
CA ALA A 51 -7.38 9.68 4.22
C ALA A 51 -8.52 10.50 4.81
N LEU A 52 -8.19 11.68 5.31
CA LEU A 52 -9.15 12.60 5.88
C LEU A 52 -9.30 13.77 4.91
N PHE A 53 -10.40 13.79 4.15
CA PHE A 53 -10.75 14.96 3.36
C PHE A 53 -11.37 16.01 4.29
N PRO A 54 -11.18 17.33 4.04
CA PRO A 54 -11.69 18.39 4.90
C PRO A 54 -13.20 18.31 5.19
N GLU A 55 -13.97 17.67 4.29
CA GLU A 55 -15.42 17.53 4.41
C GLU A 55 -15.89 16.14 4.83
N GLN A 56 -14.99 15.13 4.92
CA GLN A 56 -15.30 13.77 5.35
C GLN A 56 -14.01 12.97 5.60
N ALA A 57 -13.87 12.41 6.82
CA ALA A 57 -12.96 11.31 7.07
C ALA A 57 -13.43 10.08 6.26
N ARG A 58 -12.62 9.57 5.32
CA ARG A 58 -12.93 8.33 4.61
C ARG A 58 -11.77 7.35 4.75
N ASP A 59 -12.03 6.21 5.38
CA ASP A 59 -11.12 5.07 5.27
C ASP A 59 -11.05 4.67 3.78
N LEU A 60 -9.88 4.85 3.17
CA LEU A 60 -9.66 4.50 1.76
C LEU A 60 -9.32 3.01 1.60
N GLY A 61 -9.01 2.33 2.70
CA GLY A 61 -8.83 0.89 2.73
C GLY A 61 -7.86 0.43 3.81
N THR A 62 -8.29 -0.59 4.53
CA THR A 62 -7.39 -1.49 5.27
C THR A 62 -6.92 -2.58 4.33
N THR A 63 -5.60 -2.74 4.16
CA THR A 63 -5.07 -3.88 3.40
C THR A 63 -4.34 -4.83 4.34
N ARG A 64 -4.86 -6.06 4.45
CA ARG A 64 -4.18 -7.15 5.15
C ARG A 64 -3.20 -7.77 4.18
N PHE A 65 -1.92 -7.52 4.38
CA PHE A 65 -0.89 -8.03 3.49
C PHE A 65 -0.35 -9.39 3.90
N MET A 66 -0.63 -9.79 5.15
CA MET A 66 -0.35 -11.11 5.65
C MET A 66 -1.35 -11.46 6.75
N SER A 67 -1.93 -12.66 6.66
CA SER A 67 -2.65 -13.28 7.77
C SER A 67 -2.13 -14.69 7.90
N ILE A 68 -1.37 -14.94 8.96
CA ILE A 68 -0.87 -16.25 9.32
C ILE A 68 -1.78 -16.77 10.43
N PRO A 69 -2.73 -17.66 10.13
CA PRO A 69 -3.31 -18.46 11.19
C PRO A 69 -2.18 -19.33 11.74
N LEU A 70 -1.69 -19.02 12.94
CA LEU A 70 -0.79 -19.95 13.61
C LEU A 70 -1.64 -21.15 14.01
N ASN A 71 -1.57 -22.20 13.19
CA ASN A 71 -1.99 -23.52 13.60
C ASN A 71 -0.97 -24.01 14.60
N LEU A 72 -1.19 -23.63 15.86
CA LEU A 72 -0.42 -24.07 17.01
C LEU A 72 -0.65 -25.55 17.32
N ARG A 73 -0.89 -26.43 16.33
CA ARG A 73 -1.19 -27.85 16.56
C ARG A 73 -0.07 -28.59 17.31
N ASP A 74 1.13 -28.04 17.31
CA ASP A 74 2.26 -28.56 18.12
C ASP A 74 2.30 -27.99 19.55
N LEU A 75 1.63 -26.86 19.81
CA LEU A 75 1.58 -26.15 21.11
C LEU A 75 0.25 -26.36 21.86
N VAL A 76 -0.84 -26.59 21.13
CA VAL A 76 -2.21 -26.76 21.59
C VAL A 76 -2.63 -28.19 21.27
N ARG A 77 -2.59 -29.07 22.27
CA ARG A 77 -3.19 -30.42 22.17
C ARG A 77 -4.63 -30.34 22.64
N ASN A 78 -5.57 -30.88 21.85
CA ASN A 78 -7.00 -30.92 22.16
C ASN A 78 -7.62 -29.54 22.46
N ASP A 79 -7.21 -28.50 21.72
CA ASP A 79 -7.68 -27.12 21.91
C ASP A 79 -7.39 -26.53 23.31
N VAL A 80 -6.38 -27.06 24.01
CA VAL A 80 -5.94 -26.59 25.33
C VAL A 80 -4.45 -26.26 25.34
N LEU A 81 -4.13 -25.01 25.69
CA LEU A 81 -2.78 -24.56 26.04
C LEU A 81 -2.59 -24.71 27.56
N LYS A 82 -1.48 -25.30 27.98
CA LYS A 82 -1.22 -25.60 29.40
C LYS A 82 -0.60 -24.42 30.13
N THR A 83 -0.58 -24.48 31.46
CA THR A 83 0.23 -23.57 32.28
C THR A 83 1.69 -23.61 31.80
N GLY A 84 2.32 -22.44 31.70
CA GLY A 84 3.70 -22.31 31.27
C GLY A 84 3.99 -21.04 30.48
N LEU A 85 5.25 -20.91 30.06
CA LEU A 85 5.77 -19.81 29.26
C LEU A 85 6.07 -20.28 27.84
N TYR A 86 5.35 -19.72 26.88
CA TYR A 86 5.47 -20.03 25.46
C TYR A 86 6.15 -18.87 24.73
N ARG A 87 7.16 -19.20 23.92
CA ARG A 87 7.85 -18.27 23.03
C ARG A 87 7.72 -18.79 21.62
N ILE A 88 6.93 -18.10 20.81
CA ILE A 88 6.54 -18.55 19.48
C ILE A 88 7.16 -17.59 18.47
N PRO A 89 8.31 -17.94 17.88
CA PRO A 89 8.93 -17.13 16.84
C PRO A 89 8.13 -17.23 15.55
N PHE A 90 8.03 -16.12 14.83
CA PHE A 90 7.49 -16.08 13.49
C PHE A 90 8.12 -14.93 12.71
N ASP A 91 8.04 -14.98 11.40
CA ASP A 91 8.61 -13.95 10.54
C ASP A 91 7.85 -13.82 9.24
N PHE A 92 8.10 -12.70 8.57
CA PHE A 92 7.53 -12.41 7.27
C PHE A 92 8.37 -11.46 6.43
N TYR A 93 8.11 -11.43 5.13
CA TYR A 93 8.75 -10.50 4.22
C TYR A 93 7.82 -9.36 3.86
N LEU A 94 8.33 -8.12 3.87
CA LEU A 94 7.63 -6.98 3.30
C LEU A 94 7.67 -7.06 1.78
N GLN A 95 6.52 -7.01 1.13
CA GLN A 95 6.45 -7.05 -0.33
C GLN A 95 6.91 -5.73 -0.97
N ASN A 96 7.33 -5.80 -2.24
CA ASN A 96 7.93 -4.67 -2.96
C ASN A 96 7.01 -3.47 -3.21
N ALA A 97 5.71 -3.58 -2.89
CA ALA A 97 4.70 -2.58 -3.19
C ALA A 97 4.20 -1.78 -1.97
N TYR A 98 4.73 -1.99 -0.77
CA TYR A 98 4.26 -1.25 0.40
C TYR A 98 4.69 0.21 0.35
N LEU A 99 3.83 1.06 0.91
CA LEU A 99 3.99 2.50 1.00
C LEU A 99 4.81 2.85 2.27
N PRO A 100 5.43 4.04 2.34
CA PRO A 100 6.16 4.43 3.53
C PRO A 100 5.17 4.79 4.63
N THR A 101 5.50 4.44 5.86
CA THR A 101 4.77 4.91 7.04
C THR A 101 4.78 6.42 7.08
N PHE A 102 3.62 6.98 7.36
CA PHE A 102 3.40 8.41 7.26
C PHE A 102 2.19 8.81 8.10
N LYS A 103 2.24 10.01 8.68
CA LYS A 103 1.12 10.59 9.42
C LYS A 103 1.12 12.11 9.22
N VAL A 104 0.04 12.63 8.65
CA VAL A 104 -0.26 14.07 8.59
C VAL A 104 -1.68 14.32 9.04
N ARG A 105 -2.03 15.60 9.17
CA ARG A 105 -3.37 16.06 9.55
C ARG A 105 -4.49 15.42 8.71
N ASN A 106 -4.25 15.22 7.41
CA ASN A 106 -5.26 14.77 6.45
C ASN A 106 -5.10 13.29 6.03
N GLY A 107 -4.32 12.49 6.76
CA GLY A 107 -4.20 11.07 6.46
C GLY A 107 -2.98 10.38 7.07
N SER A 108 -3.02 9.05 7.09
CA SER A 108 -1.95 8.22 7.62
C SER A 108 -1.82 6.90 6.90
N ILE A 109 -0.59 6.39 6.87
CA ILE A 109 -0.25 5.03 6.50
C ILE A 109 0.46 4.43 7.70
N SER A 110 -0.15 3.43 8.33
CA SER A 110 0.41 2.74 9.51
C SER A 110 0.56 1.26 9.22
N TYR A 111 1.50 0.62 9.91
CA TYR A 111 1.73 -0.81 9.84
C TYR A 111 1.85 -1.39 11.24
N TYR A 112 1.22 -2.53 11.45
CA TYR A 112 1.26 -3.22 12.72
C TYR A 112 1.07 -4.72 12.54
N VAL A 113 1.54 -5.46 13.54
CA VAL A 113 1.23 -6.88 13.71
C VAL A 113 0.29 -6.99 14.90
N GLU A 114 -0.80 -7.72 14.70
CA GLU A 114 -1.83 -7.94 15.70
C GLU A 114 -1.97 -9.44 15.93
N THR A 115 -2.08 -9.82 17.21
CA THR A 115 -2.39 -11.19 17.60
C THR A 115 -3.70 -11.22 18.36
N ILE A 116 -4.60 -12.12 17.97
CA ILE A 116 -5.90 -12.34 18.62
C ILE A 116 -5.99 -13.81 19.03
N VAL A 117 -6.35 -14.04 20.29
CA VAL A 117 -6.72 -15.37 20.79
C VAL A 117 -8.24 -15.52 20.74
N ASP A 118 -8.72 -16.53 20.03
CA ASP A 118 -10.14 -16.90 19.97
C ASP A 118 -10.45 -17.89 21.11
N ASP A 119 -10.99 -17.37 22.22
CA ASP A 119 -11.45 -18.18 23.36
C ASP A 119 -12.89 -18.65 23.14
N GLN A 120 -13.11 -19.96 23.20
CA GLN A 120 -14.43 -20.58 23.02
C GLN A 120 -15.34 -20.47 24.24
N LEU A 121 -14.80 -20.24 25.44
CA LEU A 121 -15.56 -20.32 26.68
C LEU A 121 -16.20 -18.99 27.08
N PHE A 122 -15.57 -17.88 26.71
CA PHE A 122 -16.01 -16.55 27.08
C PHE A 122 -16.04 -15.69 25.81
N TYR A 123 -17.22 -15.57 25.20
CA TYR A 123 -17.53 -14.65 24.09
C TYR A 123 -17.23 -13.16 24.41
N GLU A 124 -16.59 -12.85 25.54
CA GLU A 124 -16.35 -11.51 26.08
C GLU A 124 -14.85 -11.16 26.23
N ILE A 125 -13.90 -12.11 26.16
CA ILE A 125 -12.46 -11.82 26.39
C ILE A 125 -11.61 -12.25 25.19
N ASN A 126 -11.45 -11.35 24.21
CA ASN A 126 -10.44 -11.50 23.17
C ASN A 126 -9.12 -10.90 23.66
N TYR A 127 -8.16 -11.75 24.05
CA TYR A 127 -6.79 -11.28 24.31
C TYR A 127 -6.20 -10.78 23.00
N THR A 128 -5.92 -9.47 22.96
CA THR A 128 -5.36 -8.81 21.78
C THR A 128 -4.07 -8.10 22.17
N THR A 129 -3.03 -8.28 21.38
CA THR A 129 -1.80 -7.51 21.49
C THR A 129 -1.38 -7.01 20.12
N ARG A 130 -0.85 -5.79 20.05
CA ARG A 130 -0.48 -5.11 18.82
C ARG A 130 0.90 -4.48 18.98
N GLN A 131 1.74 -4.65 17.97
CA GLN A 131 3.01 -3.95 17.85
C GLN A 131 3.08 -3.21 16.52
N GLU A 132 3.29 -1.89 16.58
CA GLU A 132 3.47 -1.05 15.39
C GLU A 132 4.92 -1.09 14.89
N PHE A 133 5.08 -0.90 13.58
CA PHE A 133 6.40 -0.75 12.96
C PHE A 133 6.35 0.25 11.80
N ASN A 134 7.49 0.83 11.47
CA ASN A 134 7.58 1.80 10.39
C ASN A 134 8.17 1.16 9.12
N VAL A 135 7.59 1.49 7.98
CA VAL A 135 8.11 1.14 6.65
C VAL A 135 8.70 2.39 6.01
N LYS A 136 9.90 2.27 5.45
CA LYS A 136 10.55 3.30 4.65
C LYS A 136 10.79 2.74 3.26
N THR A 137 10.19 3.38 2.28
CA THR A 137 10.45 3.08 0.87
C THR A 137 11.54 4.00 0.34
N HIS A 138 12.20 3.61 -0.77
CA HIS A 138 13.15 4.51 -1.41
C HIS A 138 12.50 5.86 -1.76
N SER A 139 13.29 6.91 -1.58
CA SER A 139 12.92 8.33 -1.67
C SER A 139 12.07 8.65 -2.91
N ASN A 140 11.27 9.70 -2.82
CA ASN A 140 10.72 10.38 -4.00
C ASN A 140 11.84 10.56 -5.02
N ARG A 141 11.71 9.92 -6.19
CA ARG A 141 12.67 10.07 -7.28
C ARG A 141 12.00 10.78 -8.44
N PRO A 142 12.72 11.70 -9.10
CA PRO A 142 12.23 12.27 -10.34
C PRO A 142 11.95 11.17 -11.35
N VAL A 143 10.86 11.32 -12.09
CA VAL A 143 10.45 10.39 -13.15
C VAL A 143 10.51 11.12 -14.46
N ALA A 144 11.16 10.53 -15.45
CA ALA A 144 11.17 11.04 -16.82
C ALA A 144 10.82 9.91 -17.79
N SER A 145 10.08 10.26 -18.84
CA SER A 145 9.76 9.35 -19.91
C SER A 145 9.81 10.07 -21.25
N VAL A 146 10.31 9.38 -22.27
CA VAL A 146 10.39 9.88 -23.64
C VAL A 146 9.71 8.89 -24.56
N ARG A 147 8.82 9.38 -25.40
CA ARG A 147 8.10 8.58 -26.38
C ARG A 147 8.04 9.29 -27.72
N GLU A 148 8.24 8.54 -28.79
CA GLU A 148 8.01 9.00 -30.16
C GLU A 148 6.88 8.21 -30.80
N LYS A 149 5.98 8.88 -31.52
CA LYS A 149 4.86 8.28 -32.23
C LYS A 149 4.84 8.77 -33.67
N LEU A 150 4.83 7.84 -34.62
CA LEU A 150 4.57 8.14 -36.03
C LEU A 150 3.10 8.50 -36.23
N ILE A 151 2.85 9.60 -36.93
CA ILE A 151 1.50 10.04 -37.29
C ILE A 151 1.22 9.61 -38.73
N ARG A 152 0.08 8.95 -38.92
CA ARG A 152 -0.38 8.47 -40.22
C ARG A 152 -1.78 9.00 -40.50
N PHE A 153 -2.07 9.28 -41.77
CA PHE A 153 -3.39 9.64 -42.26
C PHE A 153 -3.66 8.79 -43.50
N PHE A 154 -4.76 8.01 -43.50
CA PHE A 154 -5.06 7.01 -44.53
C PHE A 154 -3.87 6.09 -44.89
N GLY A 155 -3.11 5.65 -43.89
CA GLY A 155 -1.95 4.77 -44.08
C GLY A 155 -0.66 5.47 -44.51
N ILE A 156 -0.72 6.72 -44.97
CA ILE A 156 0.44 7.53 -45.37
C ILE A 156 1.07 8.19 -44.14
N LYS A 157 2.40 8.10 -44.00
CA LYS A 157 3.15 8.79 -42.94
C LYS A 157 3.14 10.29 -43.20
N ILE A 158 2.55 11.05 -42.29
CA ILE A 158 2.48 12.52 -42.36
C ILE A 158 3.38 13.22 -41.33
N GLY A 159 4.19 12.45 -40.60
CA GLY A 159 5.21 12.95 -39.69
C GLY A 159 5.37 12.12 -38.42
N ALA A 160 6.00 12.72 -37.42
CA ALA A 160 6.23 12.11 -36.12
C ALA A 160 6.13 13.14 -35.00
N VAL A 161 5.71 12.71 -33.81
CA VAL A 161 5.70 13.53 -32.60
C VAL A 161 6.58 12.86 -31.56
N ARG A 162 7.56 13.59 -31.03
CA ARG A 162 8.38 13.15 -29.89
C ARG A 162 7.98 13.95 -28.66
N LEU A 163 7.55 13.26 -27.61
CA LEU A 163 7.18 13.84 -26.33
C LEU A 163 8.15 13.35 -25.26
N SER A 164 8.73 14.28 -24.53
CA SER A 164 9.46 14.02 -23.28
C SER A 164 8.66 14.63 -22.15
N ALA A 165 8.39 13.87 -21.08
CA ALA A 165 7.67 14.34 -19.91
C ALA A 165 8.46 14.01 -18.65
N HIS A 166 8.42 14.92 -17.67
CA HIS A 166 9.20 14.87 -16.45
C HIS A 166 8.37 15.33 -15.25
N MET A 167 8.50 14.58 -14.16
CA MET A 167 7.91 14.85 -12.86
C MET A 167 9.03 14.87 -11.81
N ASP A 168 8.93 15.77 -10.85
CA ASP A 168 9.90 15.93 -9.75
C ASP A 168 9.92 14.71 -8.82
N ARG A 169 8.80 13.99 -8.74
CA ARG A 169 8.65 12.80 -7.90
C ARG A 169 7.61 11.81 -8.44
N ASN A 170 7.65 10.58 -7.94
CA ASN A 170 6.73 9.50 -8.29
C ASN A 170 5.57 9.32 -7.30
N ARG A 171 5.48 10.16 -6.26
CA ARG A 171 4.51 10.04 -5.16
C ARG A 171 4.06 11.43 -4.73
N TYR A 172 2.76 11.59 -4.55
CA TYR A 172 2.13 12.84 -4.16
C TYR A 172 1.06 12.55 -3.10
N PHE A 173 0.75 13.56 -2.30
CA PHE A 173 -0.35 13.52 -1.35
C PHE A 173 -1.66 13.97 -2.02
N CYS A 174 -2.79 13.43 -1.56
CA CYS A 174 -4.10 13.94 -1.97
C CYS A 174 -4.22 15.43 -1.64
N GLY A 175 -4.78 16.21 -2.55
CA GLY A 175 -4.84 17.68 -2.45
C GLY A 175 -3.62 18.41 -2.99
N GLU A 176 -2.54 17.72 -3.35
CA GLU A 176 -1.40 18.36 -4.03
C GLU A 176 -1.70 18.66 -5.51
N ILE A 177 -0.77 19.35 -6.16
CA ILE A 177 -0.80 19.52 -7.62
C ILE A 177 0.42 18.80 -8.18
N ILE A 178 0.20 17.92 -9.15
CA ILE A 178 1.27 17.25 -9.88
C ILE A 178 1.72 18.19 -11.00
N ASN A 179 3.01 18.51 -11.02
CA ASN A 179 3.63 19.33 -12.06
C ASN A 179 4.31 18.43 -13.09
N ILE A 180 3.80 18.42 -14.32
CA ILE A 180 4.36 17.63 -15.42
C ILE A 180 5.03 18.60 -16.39
N ASN A 181 6.36 18.68 -16.30
CA ASN A 181 7.17 19.40 -17.29
C ASN A 181 7.22 18.56 -18.56
N PHE A 182 6.95 19.13 -19.72
CA PHE A 182 7.07 18.40 -20.97
C PHE A 182 7.78 19.19 -22.04
N HIS A 183 8.38 18.47 -22.98
CA HIS A 183 8.92 18.98 -24.23
C HIS A 183 8.35 18.14 -25.37
N MET A 184 7.55 18.77 -26.23
CA MET A 184 7.01 18.16 -27.45
C MET A 184 7.74 18.72 -28.67
N ASN A 185 8.18 17.82 -29.56
CA ASN A 185 8.65 18.14 -30.90
C ASN A 185 7.69 17.51 -31.92
N ASN A 186 6.87 18.35 -32.55
CA ASN A 186 5.87 17.95 -33.52
C ASN A 186 6.41 18.16 -34.94
N ARG A 187 6.83 17.06 -35.58
CA ARG A 187 7.31 17.02 -36.97
C ARG A 187 6.24 16.45 -37.89
N SER A 188 4.97 16.73 -37.59
CA SER A 188 3.82 16.27 -38.37
C SER A 188 3.01 17.44 -38.91
N SER A 189 2.24 17.19 -39.96
CA SER A 189 1.33 18.14 -40.59
C SER A 189 0.00 18.31 -39.84
N LYS A 190 0.00 18.13 -38.51
CA LYS A 190 -1.18 18.24 -37.66
C LYS A 190 -0.82 18.99 -36.40
N THR A 191 -1.73 19.82 -35.93
CA THR A 191 -1.69 20.35 -34.56
C THR A 191 -1.96 19.22 -33.56
N ILE A 192 -1.12 19.12 -32.53
CA ILE A 192 -1.15 18.05 -31.54
C ILE A 192 -1.31 18.66 -30.15
N ARG A 193 -2.04 17.99 -29.27
CA ARG A 193 -2.21 18.43 -27.88
C ARG A 193 -1.74 17.35 -26.91
N PHE A 194 -1.03 17.75 -25.86
CA PHE A 194 -0.69 16.86 -24.76
C PHE A 194 -1.82 16.83 -23.73
N LEU A 195 -2.23 15.62 -23.33
CA LEU A 195 -3.22 15.39 -22.28
C LEU A 195 -2.66 14.37 -21.28
N PRO A 196 -2.01 14.82 -20.20
CA PRO A 196 -1.76 13.97 -19.05
C PRO A 196 -3.08 13.56 -18.37
N GLN A 197 -3.14 12.30 -17.92
CA GLN A 197 -4.29 11.72 -17.24
C GLN A 197 -3.83 10.97 -16.00
N MET A 198 -4.50 11.22 -14.88
CA MET A 198 -4.40 10.38 -13.70
C MET A 198 -5.52 9.35 -13.71
N VAL A 199 -5.15 8.08 -13.70
CA VAL A 199 -6.09 6.96 -13.75
C VAL A 199 -5.93 6.11 -12.50
N ARG A 200 -7.02 5.91 -11.77
CA ARG A 200 -7.11 4.92 -10.69
C ARG A 200 -7.39 3.56 -11.29
N ARG A 201 -6.59 2.56 -10.89
CA ARG A 201 -6.80 1.15 -11.24
C ARG A 201 -7.19 0.39 -9.99
N THR A 202 -8.36 -0.22 -10.00
CA THR A 202 -8.86 -1.00 -8.87
C THR A 202 -8.95 -2.45 -9.29
N ALA A 203 -8.09 -3.29 -8.70
CA ALA A 203 -8.16 -4.74 -8.89
C ALA A 203 -9.10 -5.34 -7.83
N PHE A 204 -10.04 -6.17 -8.26
CA PHE A 204 -10.93 -6.90 -7.36
C PHE A 204 -11.03 -8.37 -7.77
N LYS A 205 -11.04 -9.25 -6.76
CA LYS A 205 -11.19 -10.69 -6.95
C LYS A 205 -12.63 -11.09 -6.67
N LYS A 206 -13.35 -11.57 -7.69
CA LYS A 206 -14.71 -12.11 -7.52
C LYS A 206 -14.67 -13.62 -7.74
N LYS A 207 -14.83 -14.39 -6.65
CA LYS A 207 -14.63 -15.85 -6.59
C LYS A 207 -13.23 -16.26 -7.08
N TYR A 208 -13.09 -16.53 -8.37
CA TYR A 208 -11.89 -17.04 -9.04
C TYR A 208 -11.38 -16.15 -10.18
N ILE A 209 -12.07 -15.05 -10.49
CA ILE A 209 -11.71 -14.14 -11.59
C ILE A 209 -11.09 -12.87 -11.00
N TYR A 210 -9.94 -12.49 -11.52
CA TYR A 210 -9.34 -11.18 -11.30
C TYR A 210 -9.92 -10.20 -12.30
N LEU A 211 -10.56 -9.16 -11.79
CA LEU A 211 -11.12 -8.07 -12.57
C LEU A 211 -10.37 -6.79 -12.23
N GLU A 212 -10.21 -5.92 -13.21
CA GLU A 212 -9.60 -4.61 -13.06
C GLU A 212 -10.58 -3.57 -13.60
N SER A 213 -10.90 -2.55 -12.81
CA SER A 213 -11.58 -1.35 -13.28
C SER A 213 -10.59 -0.19 -13.36
N GLN A 214 -10.83 0.70 -14.33
CA GLN A 214 -10.05 1.91 -14.51
C GLN A 214 -10.97 3.12 -14.47
N GLU A 215 -10.56 4.16 -13.77
CA GLU A 215 -11.31 5.39 -13.59
C GLU A 215 -10.41 6.59 -13.78
N LEU A 216 -10.83 7.53 -14.63
CA LEU A 216 -10.13 8.80 -14.81
C LEU A 216 -10.43 9.69 -13.59
N ILE A 217 -9.39 10.07 -12.86
CA ILE A 217 -9.49 10.91 -11.66
C ILE A 217 -9.35 12.38 -12.01
N ALA A 218 -8.31 12.71 -12.80
CA ALA A 218 -8.02 14.07 -13.19
C ALA A 218 -7.29 14.09 -14.54
N SER A 219 -7.51 15.16 -15.29
CA SER A 219 -6.75 15.45 -16.50
C SER A 219 -6.77 16.94 -16.77
N ASN A 220 -5.75 17.44 -17.45
CA ASN A 220 -5.69 18.83 -17.88
C ASN A 220 -4.96 18.90 -19.21
N TYR A 221 -5.43 19.76 -20.09
CA TYR A 221 -4.86 19.91 -21.42
C TYR A 221 -3.71 20.91 -21.40
N ALA A 222 -2.61 20.57 -22.07
CA ALA A 222 -1.65 21.57 -22.51
C ALA A 222 -2.23 22.40 -23.66
N ASP A 223 -1.64 23.57 -23.90
CA ASP A 223 -1.90 24.30 -25.12
C ASP A 223 -1.49 23.48 -26.37
N PRO A 224 -2.15 23.70 -27.53
CA PRO A 224 -1.84 22.96 -28.74
C PRO A 224 -0.44 23.27 -29.28
N CYS A 225 0.33 22.22 -29.58
CA CYS A 225 1.58 22.31 -30.33
C CYS A 225 1.26 22.31 -31.84
N LEU A 226 1.57 23.41 -32.51
CA LEU A 226 1.34 23.57 -33.94
C LEU A 226 2.18 22.59 -34.76
N GLU A 227 1.80 22.38 -36.01
CA GLU A 227 2.56 21.59 -36.96
C GLU A 227 3.99 22.09 -37.15
N ASN A 228 4.93 21.17 -37.35
CA ASN A 228 6.36 21.45 -37.55
C ASN A 228 6.98 22.40 -36.51
N SER A 229 6.48 22.36 -35.28
CA SER A 229 6.92 23.22 -34.18
C SER A 229 7.35 22.40 -32.96
N SER A 230 7.98 23.06 -31.99
CA SER A 230 8.28 22.48 -30.69
C SER A 230 7.68 23.36 -29.59
N GLN A 231 7.23 22.71 -28.52
CA GLN A 231 6.63 23.35 -27.36
C GLN A 231 7.21 22.74 -26.09
N SER A 232 7.56 23.58 -25.13
CA SER A 232 7.88 23.15 -23.77
C SER A 232 7.04 23.94 -22.79
N ASP A 233 6.42 23.25 -21.85
CA ASP A 233 5.52 23.87 -20.89
C ASP A 233 5.31 22.94 -19.68
N ILE A 234 4.55 23.41 -18.70
CA ILE A 234 4.16 22.68 -17.50
C ILE A 234 2.65 22.47 -17.51
N VAL A 235 2.21 21.23 -17.37
CA VAL A 235 0.79 20.91 -17.13
C VAL A 235 0.58 20.53 -15.68
N PHE A 236 -0.46 21.12 -15.09
CA PHE A 236 -0.86 20.88 -13.70
C PHE A 236 -2.01 19.88 -13.65
N ILE A 237 -1.85 18.80 -12.87
CA ILE A 237 -2.91 17.83 -12.56
C ILE A 237 -3.28 17.94 -11.07
N PRO A 238 -4.50 18.38 -10.72
CA PRO A 238 -4.96 18.38 -9.33
C PRO A 238 -5.28 16.95 -8.86
N ILE A 239 -5.00 16.66 -7.59
CA ILE A 239 -5.28 15.37 -6.93
C ILE A 239 -6.10 15.53 -5.67
#